data_AF-A0A0L0LMW8-F1
#
_entry.id   AF-A0A0L0LMW8-F1
#
_cell.length_a   1.000
_cell.length_b   1.000
_cell.length_c   1.000
_cell.angle_alpha   90.00
_cell.angle_beta   90.00
_cell.angle_gamma   90.00
#
_symmetry.space_group_name_H-M   'P 1'
#
loop_
_entity.id
_entity.type
_entity.pdbx_description
1 polymer ?
#
loop_
_entity_poly.entity_id
_entity_poly.type
_entity_poly.pdbx_seq_one_letter_code
_entity_poly.pdbx_strand_id
1 'polypeptide(L)' 'MKKNPLKEKTPAELLKMLGEKREELRAYRFASVGARPKDTNQGAKLRKEIARILTELALRKKVAA' A
#
# COMPACT_ATOMS: atom_id res chain seq x y z
N MET A 1 2.44 -14.28 12.04
CA MET A 1 2.91 -13.17 11.18
C MET A 1 3.14 -13.71 9.78
N LYS A 2 2.43 -13.22 8.75
CA LYS A 2 2.74 -13.58 7.36
C LYS A 2 4.05 -12.87 6.96
N LYS A 3 4.94 -13.59 6.26
CA LYS A 3 6.21 -13.13 5.66
C LYS A 3 6.11 -11.67 5.22
N ASN A 4 7.16 -10.85 5.42
CA ASN A 4 7.22 -9.47 4.92
C ASN A 4 7.79 -9.48 3.49
N PRO A 5 6.96 -9.63 2.43
CA PRO A 5 7.43 -9.67 1.04
C PRO A 5 8.04 -8.33 0.59
N LEU A 6 7.95 -7.29 1.41
CA LEU A 6 8.47 -5.96 1.13
C LEU A 6 9.99 -5.84 1.35
N LYS A 7 10.60 -6.77 2.10
CA LYS A 7 12.05 -6.76 2.36
C LYS A 7 12.87 -7.18 1.13
N GLU A 8 12.34 -8.08 0.32
CA GLU A 8 13.02 -8.62 -0.87
C GLU A 8 12.99 -7.65 -2.06
N LYS A 9 12.16 -6.60 -2.00
CA LYS A 9 11.92 -5.67 -3.10
C LYS A 9 12.88 -4.48 -3.07
N THR A 10 13.22 -3.98 -4.25
CA THR A 10 14.09 -2.79 -4.38
C THR A 10 13.34 -1.51 -3.97
N PRO A 11 14.05 -0.43 -3.59
CA PRO A 11 13.40 0.85 -3.27
C PRO A 11 12.56 1.40 -4.43
N ALA A 12 12.99 1.19 -5.68
CA ALA A 12 12.27 1.59 -6.88
C ALA A 12 10.94 0.83 -7.03
N GLU A 13 10.95 -0.48 -6.81
CA GLU A 13 9.72 -1.30 -6.79
C GLU A 13 8.77 -0.89 -5.68
N LEU A 14 9.29 -0.55 -4.50
CA LEU A 14 8.48 -0.04 -3.38
C LEU A 14 7.76 1.26 -3.75
N LEU A 15 8.44 2.18 -4.43
CA LEU A 15 7.83 3.42 -4.92
C LEU A 15 6.78 3.16 -6.01
N LYS A 16 7.04 2.22 -6.93
CA LYS A 16 6.08 1.84 -7.96
C LYS A 16 4.80 1.25 -7.35
N MET A 17 4.95 0.28 -6.46
CA MET A 17 3.80 -0.31 -5.75
C MET A 17 3.06 0.71 -4.89
N LEU A 18 3.75 1.68 -4.30
CA LEU A 18 3.10 2.75 -3.56
C LEU A 18 2.17 3.57 -4.46
N GLY A 19 2.60 3.87 -5.69
CA GLY A 19 1.78 4.56 -6.69
C GLY A 19 0.56 3.73 -7.08
N GLU A 20 0.77 2.47 -7.46
CA GLU A 20 -0.31 1.54 -7.84
C GLU A 20 -1.36 1.40 -6.72
N LYS A 21 -0.91 1.21 -5.47
CA LYS A 21 -1.80 1.05 -4.31
C LYS A 21 -2.58 2.30 -3.95
N ARG A 22 -2.01 3.49 -4.19
CA ARG A 22 -2.71 4.77 -4.01
C ARG A 22 -3.80 4.96 -5.05
N GLU A 23 -3.52 4.60 -6.31
CA GLU A 23 -4.52 4.62 -7.38
C GLU A 23 -5.62 3.58 -7.14
N GLU A 24 -5.29 2.37 -6.70
CA GLU A 24 -6.29 1.37 -6.27
C GLU A 24 -7.21 1.92 -5.17
N LEU A 25 -6.64 2.62 -4.17
CA LEU A 25 -7.43 3.23 -3.10
C LEU A 25 -8.32 4.38 -3.62
N ARG A 26 -7.82 5.17 -4.57
CA ARG A 26 -8.58 6.23 -5.24
C ARG A 26 -9.75 5.63 -6.02
N ALA A 27 -9.49 4.64 -6.88
CA ALA A 27 -10.51 3.94 -7.65
C ALA A 27 -11.56 3.29 -6.74
N TYR A 28 -11.13 2.66 -5.64
CA TYR A 28 -12.04 2.10 -4.63
C TYR A 28 -12.95 3.16 -4.02
N ARG A 29 -12.41 4.34 -3.68
CA ARG A 29 -13.22 5.46 -3.15
C ARG A 29 -14.26 5.92 -4.17
N PHE A 30 -13.87 6.14 -5.43
CA PHE A 30 -14.82 6.55 -6.47
C PHE A 30 -15.89 5.49 -6.71
N ALA A 31 -15.51 4.20 -6.80
CA ALA A 31 -16.46 3.11 -6.96
C ALA A 31 -17.42 2.99 -5.77
N SER A 32 -16.95 3.25 -4.53
CA SER A 32 -17.76 3.16 -3.31
C SER A 32 -18.81 4.25 -3.16
N VAL A 33 -18.68 5.37 -3.87
CA VAL A 33 -19.66 6.47 -3.82
C VAL A 33 -20.93 6.10 -4.60
N GLY A 34 -20.78 5.35 -5.71
CA GLY A 34 -21.92 4.97 -6.56
C GLY A 34 -22.67 3.72 -6.10
N ALA A 35 -22.03 2.83 -5.36
CA ALA A 35 -22.65 1.61 -4.85
C ALA A 35 -21.87 1.04 -3.66
N ARG A 36 -22.54 0.22 -2.84
CA ARG A 36 -21.86 -0.52 -1.77
C ARG A 36 -20.81 -1.46 -2.38
N PRO A 37 -19.52 -1.35 -1.99
CA PRO A 37 -18.49 -2.26 -2.48
C PRO A 37 -18.75 -3.69 -2.04
N LYS A 38 -18.45 -4.66 -2.91
CA LYS A 38 -18.59 -6.10 -2.60
C LYS A 38 -17.70 -6.53 -1.43
N ASP A 39 -16.48 -5.98 -1.33
CA ASP A 39 -15.61 -6.11 -0.15
C ASP A 39 -15.49 -4.77 0.58
N THR A 40 -16.16 -4.67 1.72
CA THR A 40 -16.10 -3.48 2.61
C THR A 40 -14.75 -3.34 3.30
N ASN A 41 -13.99 -4.44 3.44
CA ASN A 41 -12.69 -4.44 4.10
C ASN A 41 -11.55 -4.03 3.16
N GLN A 42 -11.80 -3.97 1.84
CA GLN A 42 -10.77 -3.69 0.86
C GLN A 42 -10.10 -2.33 1.06
N GLY A 43 -10.86 -1.29 1.39
CA GLY A 43 -10.29 0.03 1.71
C GLY A 43 -9.37 0.01 2.94
N ALA A 44 -9.68 -0.81 3.96
CA ALA A 44 -8.81 -0.99 5.13
C ALA A 44 -7.54 -1.78 4.79
N LYS A 45 -7.66 -2.83 3.97
CA LYS A 45 -6.51 -3.62 3.48
C LYS A 45 -5.54 -2.75 2.67
N LEU A 46 -6.04 -1.95 1.73
CA LEU A 46 -5.23 -1.04 0.91
C LEU A 46 -4.48 -0.01 1.76
N ARG A 47 -5.15 0.62 2.72
CA ARG A 47 -4.50 1.56 3.66
C ARG A 47 -3.37 0.88 4.46
N LYS A 48 -3.58 -0.36 4.91
CA LYS A 48 -2.59 -1.13 5.65
C LYS A 48 -1.37 -1.51 4.80
N GLU A 49 -1.59 -1.83 3.53
CA GLU A 49 -0.50 -2.10 2.57
C GLU A 49 0.33 -0.85 2.29
N ILE A 50 -0.32 0.29 2.03
CA ILE A 50 0.35 1.58 1.85
C ILE A 50 1.19 1.93 3.08
N ALA A 51 0.64 1.79 4.29
CA ALA A 51 1.36 2.07 5.52
C ALA A 51 2.62 1.19 5.66
N ARG A 52 2.53 -0.10 5.35
CA ARG A 52 3.68 -1.02 5.41
C ARG A 52 4.78 -0.63 4.42
N ILE A 53 4.42 -0.22 3.20
CA ILE A 53 5.39 0.23 2.19
C ILE A 53 6.10 1.50 2.68
N LEU A 54 5.34 2.47 3.22
CA LEU A 54 5.91 3.71 3.76
C LEU A 54 6.83 3.46 4.96
N THR A 55 6.46 2.54 5.86
CA THR A 55 7.32 2.14 6.99
C THR A 55 8.63 1.54 6.50
N GLU A 56 8.59 0.64 5.52
CA GLU A 56 9.80 0.03 4.95
C GLU A 56 10.71 1.08 4.30
N LEU A 57 10.14 2.00 3.50
CA LEU A 57 10.89 3.12 2.90
C LEU A 57 11.52 4.02 3.98
N ALA A 58 10.80 4.34 5.05
CA ALA A 58 11.30 5.14 6.15
C ALA A 58 12.44 4.43 6.92
N LEU A 59 12.31 3.13 7.17
CA LEU A 59 13.35 2.32 7.80
C LEU A 59 14.63 2.30 6.96
N ARG A 60 14.51 2.10 5.65
CA ARG A 60 15.66 2.14 4.72
C ARG A 60 16.33 3.50 4.70
N LYS A 61 15.55 4.58 4.69
CA LYS A 61 16.08 5.95 4.79
C LYS A 61 16.84 6.17 6.10
N LYS A 62 16.37 5.62 7.21
CA LYS A 62 17.02 5.75 8.53
C LYS A 62 18.33 4.96 8.62
N VAL A 63 18.44 3.80 7.97
CA VAL A 63 19.67 2.99 7.96
C VAL A 63 20.74 3.58 7.02
N ALA A 64 20.32 4.27 5.96
CA ALA A 64 21.22 4.94 5.03
C ALA A 64 21.74 6.32 5.51
N ALA A 65 21.26 6.80 6.65
CA ALA A 65 21.65 8.08 7.26
C ALA A 65 22.53 7.84 8.49
#